data_AF-A0A6G0Z8Z2-F1
#
_entry.id   AF-A0A6G0Z8Z2-F1
#
_cell.length_a   1.000
_cell.length_b   1.000
_cell.length_c   1.000
_cell.angle_alpha   90.00
_cell.angle_beta   90.00
_cell.angle_gamma   90.00
#
_symmetry.space_group_name_H-M   'P 1'
#
loop_
_entity.id
_entity.type
_entity.pdbx_description
1 polymer ?
#
loop_
_entity_poly.entity_id
_entity_poly.type
_entity_poly.pdbx_seq_one_letter_code
_entity_poly.pdbx_strand_id
1 'polypeptide(L)' 'MNNSEPKPYTTCGLEVSIKHLLLECRQFNEERAKHNIPNSLSECLNNEPLNIRNTLQFVKDTNLYKTI' A
#
# COMPACT_ATOMS: atom_id res chain seq x y z
N MET A 1 23.26 7.54 -20.67
CA MET A 1 23.11 6.59 -19.54
C MET A 1 22.04 7.16 -18.64
N ASN A 2 20.83 6.59 -18.65
CA ASN A 2 19.72 7.09 -17.84
C ASN A 2 19.93 6.58 -16.41
N ASN A 3 20.33 7.48 -15.51
CA ASN A 3 20.28 7.27 -14.06
C ASN A 3 18.80 7.24 -13.63
N SER A 4 18.10 6.14 -13.92
CA SER A 4 16.86 5.83 -13.24
C SER A 4 17.23 4.93 -12.09
N GLU A 5 17.28 5.50 -10.88
CA GLU A 5 17.31 4.73 -9.64
C GLU A 5 16.32 3.57 -9.75
N PRO A 6 16.69 2.34 -9.35
CA PRO A 6 15.79 1.20 -9.47
C PRO A 6 14.57 1.49 -8.62
N LYS A 7 13.47 1.90 -9.28
CA LYS A 7 12.17 2.09 -8.63
C LYS A 7 11.90 0.79 -7.87
N PRO A 8 11.46 0.84 -6.61
CA PRO A 8 11.17 -0.38 -5.86
C PRO A 8 10.11 -1.16 -6.65
N TYR A 9 10.53 -2.22 -7.34
CA TYR A 9 9.63 -3.03 -8.12
C TYR A 9 8.85 -3.91 -7.14
N THR A 10 7.56 -3.66 -7.00
CA THR A 10 6.65 -4.70 -6.48
C THR A 10 6.61 -5.82 -7.51
N THR A 11 6.22 -7.02 -7.11
CA THR A 11 6.06 -8.19 -8.01
C THR A 11 5.09 -7.92 -9.18
N CYS A 12 4.39 -6.79 -9.15
CA CYS A 12 3.43 -6.33 -10.15
C CYS A 12 4.07 -5.58 -11.33
N GLY A 13 5.34 -5.19 -11.25
CA GLY A 13 6.04 -4.48 -12.35
C GLY A 13 5.51 -3.06 -12.64
N LEU A 14 4.66 -2.52 -11.77
CA LEU A 14 4.06 -1.20 -11.88
C LEU A 14 4.78 -0.18 -11.00
N GLU A 15 4.61 1.10 -11.31
CA GLU A 15 5.12 2.19 -10.47
C GLU A 15 4.47 2.14 -9.08
N VAL A 16 5.29 2.15 -8.05
CA VAL A 16 4.83 2.15 -6.66
C VAL A 16 4.24 3.51 -6.32
N SER A 17 2.97 3.50 -5.93
CA SER A 17 2.23 4.67 -5.45
C SER A 17 1.35 4.24 -4.29
N ILE A 18 0.99 5.16 -3.39
CA ILE A 18 0.11 4.86 -2.24
C ILE A 18 -1.21 4.21 -2.72
N LYS A 19 -1.79 4.71 -3.82
CA LYS A 19 -2.97 4.11 -4.44
C LYS A 19 -2.71 2.66 -4.87
N HIS A 20 -1.60 2.43 -5.56
CA HIS A 20 -1.23 1.09 -6.01
C HIS A 20 -1.07 0.15 -4.81
N LEU A 21 -0.25 0.53 -3.83
CA LEU A 21 0.04 -0.27 -2.65
C LEU A 21 -1.19 -0.63 -1.82
N LEU A 22 -2.07 0.35 -1.59
CA LEU A 22 -3.26 0.17 -0.76
C LEU A 22 -4.42 -0.52 -1.50
N LEU A 23 -4.56 -0.33 -2.81
CA LEU A 23 -5.80 -0.69 -3.53
C LEU A 23 -5.60 -1.62 -4.73
N GLU A 24 -4.44 -1.64 -5.37
CA GLU A 24 -4.25 -2.27 -6.68
C GLU A 24 -3.14 -3.35 -6.69
N CYS A 25 -2.24 -3.33 -5.71
CA CYS A 25 -1.07 -4.20 -5.68
C CYS A 25 -1.47 -5.62 -5.27
N ARG A 26 -1.32 -6.56 -6.21
CA ARG A 26 -1.68 -7.97 -6.02
C ARG A 26 -0.83 -8.64 -4.93
N GLN A 27 0.40 -8.19 -4.75
CA GLN A 27 1.31 -8.68 -3.71
C GLN A 27 0.71 -8.55 -2.31
N PHE A 28 -0.09 -7.51 -2.07
CA PHE A 28 -0.66 -7.22 -0.75
C PHE A 28 -2.14 -7.58 -0.64
N ASN A 29 -2.68 -8.38 -1.58
CA ASN A 29 -4.10 -8.72 -1.57
C ASN A 29 -4.51 -9.49 -0.31
N GLU A 30 -3.65 -10.38 0.17
CA GLU A 30 -3.88 -11.16 1.40
C GLU A 30 -3.83 -10.27 2.64
N GLU A 31 -2.79 -9.44 2.79
CA GLU A 31 -2.72 -8.46 3.89
C GLU A 31 -3.89 -7.47 3.86
N ARG A 32 -4.33 -7.00 2.69
CA ARG A 32 -5.50 -6.11 2.57
C ARG A 32 -6.77 -6.77 3.07
N ALA A 33 -7.00 -8.03 2.71
CA ALA A 33 -8.14 -8.80 3.19
C ALA A 33 -8.06 -9.01 4.71
N LYS A 34 -6.86 -9.36 5.23
CA LYS A 34 -6.59 -9.54 6.66
C LYS A 34 -6.87 -8.26 7.47
N HIS A 35 -6.45 -7.11 6.95
CA HIS A 35 -6.60 -5.81 7.61
C HIS A 35 -7.91 -5.09 7.28
N ASN A 36 -8.80 -5.70 6.50
CA ASN A 36 -10.04 -5.08 6.03
C ASN A 36 -9.78 -3.69 5.43
N ILE A 37 -8.76 -3.58 4.57
CA ILE A 37 -8.42 -2.32 3.90
C ILE A 37 -9.56 -1.95 2.96
N PRO A 38 -10.14 -0.75 3.09
CA PRO A 38 -11.24 -0.35 2.22
C PRO A 38 -10.77 -0.20 0.78
N ASN A 39 -11.70 -0.36 -0.16
CA ASN A 39 -11.40 -0.38 -1.60
C ASN A 39 -11.19 1.03 -2.19
N SER A 40 -11.31 2.08 -1.37
CA SER A 40 -11.17 3.46 -1.78
C SER A 40 -10.08 4.16 -0.96
N LEU A 41 -9.24 4.93 -1.65
CA LEU A 41 -8.16 5.70 -1.02
C LEU A 41 -8.73 6.73 -0.03
N SER A 42 -9.85 7.35 -0.41
CA SER A 42 -10.58 8.31 0.43
C SER A 42 -11.06 7.70 1.73
N GLU A 43 -11.41 6.41 1.74
CA GLU A 43 -11.83 5.71 2.96
C GLU A 43 -10.62 5.28 3.80
N CYS A 44 -9.54 4.81 3.17
CA CYS A 44 -8.29 4.49 3.85
C CYS A 44 -7.70 5.70 4.59
N LEU A 45 -7.77 6.87 3.93
CA LEU A 45 -7.23 8.14 4.42
C LEU A 45 -8.28 9.02 5.08
N ASN A 46 -9.51 8.53 5.26
CA ASN A 46 -10.53 9.28 5.98
C ASN A 46 -10.11 9.46 7.44
N ASN A 47 -10.65 10.47 8.11
CA ASN A 47 -10.42 10.70 9.54
C ASN A 47 -11.22 9.73 10.44
N GLU A 48 -11.47 8.52 9.94
CA GLU A 48 -12.16 7.45 10.63
C GLU A 48 -11.10 6.60 11.37
N PRO A 49 -11.16 6.53 12.71
CA PRO A 49 -10.09 5.94 13.51
C PRO A 49 -9.81 4.46 13.23
N LEU A 50 -10.82 3.66 12.86
CA LEU A 50 -10.65 2.25 12.50
C LEU A 50 -9.92 2.12 11.17
N ASN A 51 -10.32 2.87 10.14
CA ASN A 51 -9.67 2.88 8.83
C ASN A 51 -8.21 3.35 8.92
N ILE A 52 -7.94 4.39 9.72
CA ILE A 52 -6.56 4.85 9.99
C ILE A 52 -5.76 3.73 10.67
N ARG A 53 -6.31 3.12 11.73
CA ARG A 53 -5.64 2.02 12.44
C ARG A 53 -5.35 0.83 11.53
N ASN A 54 -6.31 0.42 10.71
CA ASN A 54 -6.19 -0.69 9.78
C ASN A 54 -5.12 -0.40 8.72
N THR A 55 -5.16 0.81 8.15
CA THR A 55 -4.17 1.28 7.16
C THR A 55 -2.76 1.33 7.77
N LEU A 56 -2.61 1.86 8.99
CA LEU A 56 -1.31 1.89 9.68
C LEU A 56 -0.80 0.48 10.03
N GLN A 57 -1.69 -0.42 10.47
CA GLN A 57 -1.30 -1.81 10.71
C GLN A 57 -0.85 -2.50 9.43
N PHE A 58 -1.58 -2.30 8.33
CA PHE A 58 -1.21 -2.82 7.02
C PHE A 58 0.18 -2.31 6.60
N VAL A 59 0.43 -1.00 6.67
CA VAL A 59 1.75 -0.40 6.34
C VAL A 59 2.86 -1.00 7.20
N LYS A 60 2.58 -1.31 8.47
CA LYS A 60 3.54 -1.93 9.38
C LYS A 60 3.81 -3.41 9.04
N ASP A 61 2.78 -4.22 8.83
CA ASP A 61 2.88 -5.67 8.54
C ASP A 61 3.59 -5.89 7.19
N THR A 62 3.23 -5.08 6.19
CA THR A 62 3.82 -5.12 4.84
C THR A 62 5.19 -4.46 4.74
N ASN A 63 5.67 -3.85 5.83
CA ASN A 63 6.92 -3.07 5.87
C ASN A 63 7.00 -1.95 4.81
N LEU A 64 5.85 -1.46 4.33
CA LEU A 64 5.81 -0.45 3.27
C LEU A 64 6.51 0.84 3.65
N TYR A 65 6.51 1.23 4.93
CA TYR A 65 7.24 2.40 5.44
C TYR A 65 8.75 2.37 5.20
N LYS A 66 9.32 1.23 4.78
CA LYS A 66 10.74 1.11 4.39
C LYS A 66 10.96 1.36 2.89
N THR A 67 9.89 1.41 2.11
CA THR A 67 9.90 1.46 0.64
C THR A 67 9.38 2.80 0.10
N ILE A 68 8.61 3.53 0.90
CA ILE A 68 8.23 4.94 0.70
C ILE A 68 9.15 5.86 1.49
#